data_AF-A0A485LWZ6-F1
#
_entry.id   AF-A0A485LWZ6-F1
#
_cell.length_a   1.000
_cell.length_b   1.000
_cell.length_c   1.000
_cell.angle_alpha   90.00
_cell.angle_beta   90.00
_cell.angle_gamma   90.00
#
_symmetry.space_group_name_H-M   'P 1'
#
loop_
_entity.id
_entity.type
_entity.pdbx_description
1 polymer ?
#
loop_
_entity_poly.entity_id
_entity_poly.type
_entity_poly.pdbx_seq_one_letter_code
_entity_poly.pdbx_strand_id
1 'polypeptide(L)'
;MIYPEEQLEELKAQFGPGVREFEEGGHVYLYIPGLKMPPGCTPEITDALLCPQTHSGYTSRLFFKERIQTTKQVNWNGQFLILGVQWYAFSYNNIKDMPLMNMIMSHLRGMVA
;
A
#
# COMPACT_ATOMS: atom_id res chain seq x y z
N MET A 1 -8.50 -15.80 7.47
CA MET A 1 -8.14 -14.41 7.12
C MET A 1 -6.87 -14.05 7.86
N ILE A 2 -5.97 -13.30 7.23
CA ILE A 2 -4.67 -12.90 7.81
C ILE A 2 -4.75 -11.65 8.71
N TYR A 3 -5.93 -11.02 8.74
CA TYR A 3 -6.30 -9.92 9.65
C TYR A 3 -7.77 -10.06 10.07
N PRO A 4 -8.19 -9.43 11.17
CA PRO A 4 -9.60 -9.32 11.58
C PRO A 4 -10.45 -8.55 10.57
N GLU A 5 -11.71 -8.94 10.39
CA GLU A 5 -12.67 -8.30 9.47
C GLU A 5 -12.90 -6.82 9.80
N GLU A 6 -12.93 -6.46 11.09
CA GLU A 6 -13.05 -5.08 11.57
C GLU A 6 -12.01 -4.13 10.95
N GLN A 7 -10.80 -4.64 10.62
CA GLN A 7 -9.77 -3.81 10.01
C GLN A 7 -10.07 -3.52 8.55
N LEU A 8 -10.67 -4.46 7.82
CA LEU A 8 -11.13 -4.20 6.46
C LEU A 8 -12.31 -3.21 6.45
N GLU A 9 -13.21 -3.31 7.42
CA GLU A 9 -14.30 -2.35 7.60
C GLU A 9 -13.78 -0.95 7.93
N GLU A 10 -12.76 -0.84 8.80
CA GLU A 10 -12.08 0.42 9.09
C GLU A 10 -11.47 1.04 7.82
N LEU A 11 -10.80 0.25 6.98
CA LEU A 11 -10.28 0.75 5.70
C LEU A 11 -11.40 1.26 4.79
N LYS A 12 -12.52 0.55 4.69
CA LYS A 12 -13.69 0.99 3.90
C LYS A 12 -14.30 2.27 4.46
N ALA A 13 -14.36 2.43 5.78
CA ALA A 13 -14.85 3.64 6.41
C ALA A 13 -13.96 4.85 6.09
N GLN A 14 -12.64 4.66 6.08
CA GLN A 14 -11.67 5.73 5.86
C GLN A 14 -11.44 6.09 4.39
N PHE A 15 -11.35 5.09 3.51
CA PHE A 15 -11.01 5.26 2.09
C PHE A 15 -12.20 5.08 1.15
N GLY A 16 -13.36 4.70 1.69
CA GLY A 16 -14.62 4.54 0.97
C GLY A 16 -14.94 3.09 0.59
N PRO A 17 -16.18 2.84 0.10
CA PRO A 17 -16.68 1.49 -0.18
C PRO A 17 -15.99 0.80 -1.36
N GLY A 18 -15.14 1.52 -2.11
CA GLY A 18 -14.35 0.97 -3.20
C GLY A 18 -13.15 0.12 -2.76
N VAL A 19 -12.83 0.09 -1.47
CA VAL A 19 -11.79 -0.79 -0.92
C VAL A 19 -12.18 -2.26 -1.11
N ARG A 20 -11.29 -3.04 -1.71
CA ARG A 20 -11.52 -4.45 -2.04
C ARG A 20 -10.33 -5.31 -1.67
N GLU A 21 -10.63 -6.55 -1.28
CA GLU A 21 -9.65 -7.60 -1.08
C GLU A 21 -9.54 -8.44 -2.35
N PHE A 22 -8.32 -8.80 -2.72
CA PHE A 22 -8.01 -9.70 -3.82
C PHE A 22 -6.97 -10.72 -3.36
N GLU A 23 -6.92 -11.86 -4.03
CA GLU A 23 -5.90 -12.88 -3.82
C GLU A 23 -5.24 -13.22 -5.16
N GLU A 24 -3.91 -13.22 -5.20
CA GLU A 24 -3.13 -13.65 -6.35
C GLU A 24 -1.81 -14.28 -5.88
N GLY A 25 -1.48 -15.46 -6.41
CA GLY A 25 -0.20 -16.12 -6.11
C GLY A 25 0.04 -16.37 -4.62
N GLY A 26 -1.02 -16.65 -3.85
CA GLY A 26 -0.95 -16.90 -2.40
C GLY A 26 -0.75 -15.65 -1.53
N HIS A 27 -0.85 -14.45 -2.12
CA HIS A 27 -0.80 -13.18 -1.40
C HIS A 27 -2.17 -12.50 -1.43
N VAL A 28 -2.52 -11.88 -0.31
CA VAL A 28 -3.68 -11.02 -0.19
C VAL A 28 -3.28 -9.58 -0.51
N TYR A 29 -4.08 -8.93 -1.35
CA TYR A 29 -3.91 -7.54 -1.74
C TYR A 29 -5.17 -6.74 -1.41
N LEU A 30 -4.98 -5.65 -0.67
CA LEU A 30 -6.02 -4.70 -0.33
C LEU A 30 -5.93 -3.50 -1.25
N TYR A 31 -6.86 -3.41 -2.20
CA TYR A 31 -7.00 -2.30 -3.11
C TYR A 31 -7.64 -1.10 -2.41
N ILE A 32 -6.99 0.05 -2.56
CA ILE A 32 -7.39 1.32 -1.98
C ILE A 32 -7.51 2.34 -3.13
N PRO A 33 -8.74 2.65 -3.59
CA PRO A 33 -8.93 3.62 -4.66
C PRO A 33 -8.69 5.03 -4.14
N GLY A 34 -8.03 5.86 -4.95
CA GLY A 34 -7.90 7.29 -4.66
C GLY A 34 -7.23 7.62 -3.32
N LEU A 35 -6.19 6.87 -2.95
CA LEU A 35 -5.38 7.13 -1.78
C LEU A 35 -4.74 8.52 -1.88
N LYS A 36 -5.01 9.37 -0.90
CA LYS A 36 -4.39 10.70 -0.78
C LYS A 36 -2.94 10.56 -0.36
N MET A 37 -2.05 11.16 -1.13
CA MET A 37 -0.62 11.16 -0.85
C MET A 37 -0.27 12.27 0.16
N PRO A 38 0.84 12.12 0.90
CA PRO A 38 1.35 13.17 1.75
C PRO A 38 1.59 14.49 0.99
N PRO A 39 1.51 15.65 1.66
CA PRO A 39 1.80 16.94 1.03
C PRO A 39 3.17 16.98 0.35
N GLY A 40 3.22 17.52 -0.86
CA GLY A 40 4.45 17.61 -1.68
C GLY A 40 4.73 16.35 -2.51
N CYS A 41 3.91 15.30 -2.41
CA CYS A 41 3.94 14.19 -3.35
C CYS A 41 3.18 14.53 -4.66
N THR A 42 3.66 14.02 -5.79
CA THR A 42 2.96 14.11 -7.09
C THR A 42 2.89 12.73 -7.75
N PRO A 43 1.70 12.24 -8.15
CA PRO A 43 0.38 12.88 -7.99
C PRO A 43 -0.07 12.97 -6.52
N GLU A 44 -1.00 13.88 -6.23
CA GLU A 44 -1.59 14.07 -4.89
C GLU A 44 -2.56 12.93 -4.51
N ILE A 45 -3.06 12.18 -5.49
CA ILE A 45 -3.99 11.08 -5.34
C ILE A 45 -3.56 9.97 -6.29
N THR A 46 -3.57 8.72 -5.82
CA THR A 46 -3.27 7.55 -6.65
C THR A 46 -4.00 6.32 -6.10
N ASP A 47 -4.15 5.28 -6.92
CA ASP A 47 -4.61 3.99 -6.42
C ASP A 47 -3.44 3.24 -5.76
N ALA A 48 -3.75 2.46 -4.73
CA ALA A 48 -2.77 1.66 -4.02
C ALA A 48 -3.23 0.22 -3.78
N LEU A 49 -2.25 -0.67 -3.59
CA LEU A 49 -2.45 -2.03 -3.08
C LEU A 49 -1.58 -2.21 -1.84
N LEU A 50 -2.17 -2.58 -0.71
CA LEU A 50 -1.41 -3.08 0.44
C LEU A 50 -1.33 -4.61 0.37
N CYS A 51 -0.12 -5.15 0.41
CA CYS A 51 0.14 -6.54 0.78
C CYS A 51 0.64 -6.56 2.24
N PRO A 52 -0.18 -7.01 3.21
CA PRO A 52 0.19 -7.02 4.63
C PRO A 52 1.03 -8.25 5.02
N GLN A 53 1.50 -9.02 4.03
CA GLN A 53 2.30 -10.23 4.21
C GLN A 53 3.72 -10.03 3.66
N THR A 54 4.60 -10.98 3.98
CA THR A 54 5.95 -11.01 3.41
C THR A 54 5.89 -11.07 1.88
N HIS A 55 6.49 -10.10 1.20
CA HIS A 55 6.52 -10.04 -0.25
C HIS A 55 7.89 -9.53 -0.74
N SER A 56 8.56 -10.30 -1.60
CA SER A 56 9.88 -9.96 -2.16
C SER A 56 10.94 -9.56 -1.12
N GLY A 57 10.93 -10.18 0.06
CA GLY A 57 11.88 -9.89 1.16
C GLY A 57 11.49 -8.72 2.07
N TYR A 58 10.31 -8.14 1.90
CA TYR A 58 9.75 -7.10 2.78
C TYR A 58 8.63 -7.68 3.63
N THR A 59 8.55 -7.27 4.90
CA THR A 59 7.54 -7.75 5.88
C THR A 59 6.09 -7.38 5.51
N SER A 60 5.93 -6.27 4.80
CA SER A 60 4.71 -5.87 4.09
C SER A 60 5.13 -4.94 2.94
N ARG A 61 4.21 -4.67 2.02
CA ARG A 61 4.49 -3.74 0.92
C ARG A 61 3.27 -2.95 0.50
N LEU A 62 3.45 -1.65 0.32
CA LEU A 62 2.46 -0.77 -0.30
C LEU A 62 2.90 -0.50 -1.74
N PHE A 63 2.03 -0.85 -2.68
CA PHE A 63 2.21 -0.61 -4.10
C PHE A 63 1.33 0.54 -4.56
N PHE A 64 1.80 1.30 -5.54
CA PHE A 64 1.14 2.47 -6.10
C PHE A 64 0.95 2.27 -7.60
N LYS A 65 -0.17 2.76 -8.12
CA LYS A 65 -0.49 2.66 -9.55
C LYS A 65 0.55 3.37 -10.42
N GLU A 66 1.15 4.42 -9.88
CA GLU A 66 2.16 5.24 -10.54
C GLU A 66 3.39 5.41 -9.63
N ARG A 67 4.53 5.77 -10.22
CA ARG A 67 5.69 6.19 -9.42
C ARG A 67 5.42 7.59 -8.87
N ILE A 68 5.46 7.70 -7.54
CA ILE A 68 5.19 8.95 -6.86
C ILE A 68 6.47 9.77 -6.79
N GLN A 69 6.42 11.01 -7.25
CA GLN A 69 7.44 12.01 -6.95
C GLN A 69 7.28 12.41 -5.48
N THR A 70 8.31 12.22 -4.69
CA THR A 70 8.31 12.44 -3.24
C THR A 70 9.24 13.60 -2.89
N THR A 71 8.96 14.30 -1.78
CA THR A 71 9.81 15.40 -1.28
C THR A 71 11.19 14.94 -0.84
N LYS A 72 11.29 13.67 -0.43
CA LYS A 72 12.53 12.96 -0.10
C LYS A 72 12.84 11.93 -1.17
N GLN A 73 14.12 11.74 -1.49
CA GLN A 73 14.52 10.64 -2.38
C GLN A 73 14.27 9.29 -1.69
N VAL A 74 13.39 8.48 -2.28
CA VAL A 74 13.13 7.10 -1.87
C VAL A 74 13.66 6.12 -2.91
N ASN A 75 14.02 4.91 -2.47
CA ASN A 75 14.52 3.88 -3.36
C ASN A 75 13.35 3.10 -4.00
N TRP A 76 12.97 3.47 -5.23
CA TRP A 76 12.00 2.72 -6.03
C TRP A 76 12.64 1.46 -6.58
N ASN A 77 12.36 0.32 -5.95
CA ASN A 77 13.02 -0.96 -6.25
C ASN A 77 12.04 -2.04 -6.74
N GLY A 78 10.84 -1.63 -7.10
CA GLY A 78 9.73 -2.53 -7.36
C GLY A 78 8.90 -2.09 -8.54
N GLN A 79 8.79 -2.95 -9.55
CA GLN A 79 7.75 -2.90 -10.57
C GLN A 79 7.16 -4.30 -10.64
N PHE A 80 5.86 -4.42 -10.39
CA PHE A 80 5.16 -5.69 -10.28
C PHE A 80 3.93 -5.71 -11.16
N LEU A 81 3.68 -6.84 -11.81
CA LEU A 81 2.40 -7.12 -12.44
C LEU A 81 1.55 -7.86 -11.40
N ILE A 82 0.54 -7.20 -10.86
CA ILE A 82 -0.37 -7.72 -9.84
C ILE A 82 -1.80 -7.51 -10.31
N LEU A 83 -2.60 -8.57 -10.32
CA LEU A 83 -3.98 -8.57 -10.85
C LEU A 83 -4.06 -8.07 -12.30
N GLY A 84 -3.06 -8.44 -13.11
CA GLY A 84 -2.94 -8.00 -14.51
C GLY A 84 -2.62 -6.51 -14.70
N VAL A 85 -2.30 -5.79 -13.63
CA VAL A 85 -2.00 -4.36 -13.64
C VAL A 85 -0.58 -4.11 -13.18
N GLN A 86 0.11 -3.13 -13.78
CA GLN A 86 1.43 -2.72 -13.33
C GLN A 86 1.35 -1.80 -12.11
N TRP A 87 2.18 -2.09 -11.10
CA TRP A 87 2.30 -1.36 -9.85
C TRP A 87 3.75 -1.08 -9.48
N TYR A 88 3.98 -0.06 -8.68
CA TYR A 88 5.30 0.39 -8.24
C TYR A 88 5.40 0.37 -6.72
N ALA A 89 6.56 -0.02 -6.20
CA ALA A 89 6.83 0.04 -4.76
C ALA A 89 8.23 0.61 -4.49
N PHE A 90 8.37 1.27 -3.35
CA PHE A 90 9.65 1.74 -2.84
C PHE A 90 10.11 0.87 -1.67
N SER A 91 11.41 0.94 -1.33
CA SER A 91 11.98 0.20 -0.22
C SER A 91 11.52 0.79 1.12
N TYR A 92 10.61 0.09 1.81
CA TYR A 92 10.28 0.39 3.19
C TYR A 92 9.92 -0.92 3.90
N ASN A 93 10.48 -1.16 5.08
CA ASN A 93 10.43 -2.46 5.75
C ASN A 93 10.20 -2.30 7.26
N ASN A 94 10.12 -3.41 7.98
CA ASN A 94 9.80 -3.48 9.41
C ASN A 94 8.37 -3.00 9.75
N ILE A 95 7.44 -3.16 8.82
CA ILE A 95 6.01 -2.96 9.04
C ILE A 95 5.37 -4.35 9.10
N LYS A 96 5.15 -4.82 10.33
CA LYS A 96 4.50 -6.09 10.66
C LYS A 96 3.74 -5.94 11.98
N ASP A 97 2.89 -6.91 12.28
CA ASP A 97 2.23 -7.06 13.59
C ASP A 97 1.45 -5.79 14.03
N MET A 98 0.85 -5.08 13.08
CA MET A 98 0.08 -3.86 13.34
C MET A 98 -1.20 -3.80 12.48
N PRO A 99 -2.21 -3.00 12.87
CA PRO A 99 -3.43 -2.84 12.08
C PRO A 99 -3.17 -2.36 10.65
N LEU A 100 -4.02 -2.78 9.70
CA LEU A 100 -3.91 -2.43 8.28
C LEU A 100 -3.78 -0.93 8.03
N MET A 101 -4.60 -0.12 8.72
CA MET A 101 -4.52 1.34 8.65
C MET A 101 -3.13 1.85 9.04
N ASN A 102 -2.57 1.34 10.13
CA ASN A 102 -1.25 1.72 10.62
C ASN A 102 -0.14 1.29 9.67
N MET A 103 -0.29 0.15 8.98
CA MET A 103 0.65 -0.26 7.92
C MET A 103 0.68 0.77 6.79
N ILE A 104 -0.49 1.18 6.28
CA ILE A 104 -0.60 2.17 5.19
C ILE A 104 0.03 3.49 5.62
N MET A 105 -0.37 4.00 6.80
CA MET A 105 0.15 5.26 7.32
C MET A 105 1.67 5.22 7.55
N SER A 106 2.22 4.08 7.96
CA SER A 106 3.67 3.92 8.13
C SER A 106 4.40 3.98 6.80
N HIS A 107 3.90 3.30 5.77
CA HIS A 107 4.45 3.41 4.40
C HIS A 107 4.37 4.86 3.89
N LEU A 108 3.24 5.54 4.05
CA LEU A 108 3.09 6.94 3.62
C LEU A 108 4.04 7.88 4.37
N ARG A 109 4.24 7.69 5.68
CA ARG A 109 5.24 8.45 6.45
C ARG A 109 6.65 8.21 5.91
N GLY A 110 7.00 6.98 5.54
CA GLY A 110 8.29 6.63 4.95
C GLY A 110 8.64 7.39 3.67
N MET A 111 7.65 7.97 2.98
CA MET A 111 7.86 8.79 1.78
C MET A 111 8.27 10.23 2.05
N VAL A 112 7.98 10.76 3.25
CA VAL A 112 8.14 12.19 3.57
C VAL A 112 8.93 12.48 4.85
N ALA A 113 9.05 11.49 5.75
CA ALA A 113 9.78 11.61 7.02
C ALA A 113 11.29 11.41 6.87
#